data_AF-A0A9Q5GSD0-F1
#
_entry.id   AF-A0A9Q5GSD0-F1
#
_cell.length_a   1.000
_cell.length_b   1.000
_cell.length_c   1.000
_cell.angle_alpha   90.00
_cell.angle_beta   90.00
_cell.angle_gamma   90.00
#
_symmetry.space_group_name_H-M   'P 1'
#
loop_
_entity.id
_entity.type
_entity.pdbx_description
1 polymer ?
#
loop_
_entity_poly.entity_id
_entity_poly.type
_entity_poly.pdbx_seq_one_letter_code
_entity_poly.pdbx_strand_id
1 'polypeptide(L)'
;MKTKRRWLYLILILLNIPLGLATRWAPQYFPEIIRIYGGDVFSATCIFFGIRFLYPLKPLYKIALINYLVCFAIEVQQLYQAQWAVDLRNTPLGILLGHGFLWSDCVCYAAGTLLAWGLSVLLETVFFKQAIK
;
A
#
# COMPACT_ATOMS: atom_id res chain seq x y z
N MET A 1 23.60 0.89 7.76
CA MET A 1 22.40 1.69 7.41
C MET A 1 21.22 0.84 6.91
N LYS A 2 21.42 -0.15 6.02
CA LYS A 2 20.34 -1.02 5.49
C LYS A 2 19.44 -1.66 6.56
N THR A 3 20.02 -2.30 7.58
CA THR A 3 19.27 -3.02 8.62
C THR A 3 18.37 -2.11 9.46
N LYS A 4 18.86 -0.92 9.83
CA LYS A 4 18.06 0.08 10.57
C LYS A 4 16.85 0.55 9.75
N ARG A 5 17.03 0.78 8.44
CA ARG A 5 15.91 1.11 7.53
C ARG A 5 14.91 -0.04 7.45
N ARG A 6 15.36 -1.29 7.32
CA ARG A 6 14.48 -2.46 7.33
C ARG A 6 13.64 -2.56 8.60
N TRP A 7 14.24 -2.36 9.77
CA TRP A 7 13.49 -2.35 11.03
C TRP A 7 12.44 -1.25 11.08
N LEU A 8 12.77 -0.03 10.62
CA LEU A 8 11.79 1.06 10.52
C LEU A 8 10.59 0.65 9.66
N TYR A 9 10.83 0.16 8.44
CA TYR A 9 9.74 -0.21 7.54
C TYR A 9 8.97 -1.46 8.00
N LEU A 10 9.62 -2.38 8.71
CA LEU A 10 8.93 -3.51 9.34
C LEU A 10 7.95 -3.04 10.41
N ILE A 11 8.36 -2.11 11.27
CA ILE A 11 7.47 -1.50 12.27
C ILE A 11 6.32 -0.77 11.58
N LEU A 12 6.59 -0.01 10.52
CA LEU A 12 5.54 0.68 9.76
C LEU A 12 4.54 -0.31 9.15
N ILE A 13 4.97 -1.44 8.61
CA ILE A 13 4.06 -2.50 8.10
C ILE A 13 3.20 -3.05 9.24
N LEU A 14 3.81 -3.40 10.37
CA LEU A 14 3.11 -3.97 11.52
C LEU A 14 2.07 -3.00 12.12
N LEU A 15 2.31 -1.69 12.04
CA LEU A 15 1.33 -0.67 12.44
C LEU A 15 0.27 -0.42 11.37
N ASN A 16 0.65 -0.49 10.09
CA ASN A 16 -0.26 -0.22 8.98
C ASN A 16 -1.37 -1.28 8.87
N ILE A 17 -1.02 -2.56 8.99
CA ILE A 17 -1.98 -3.68 8.89
C ILE A 17 -3.20 -3.50 9.81
N PRO A 18 -3.05 -3.32 11.15
CA PRO A 18 -4.21 -3.17 12.03
C PRO A 18 -4.98 -1.88 11.74
N LEU A 19 -4.32 -0.78 11.33
CA LEU A 19 -5.01 0.46 10.96
C LEU A 19 -5.86 0.29 9.70
N GLY A 20 -5.31 -0.34 8.66
CA GLY A 20 -6.04 -0.68 7.44
C GLY A 20 -7.22 -1.61 7.73
N LEU A 21 -7.02 -2.65 8.53
CA LEU A 21 -8.11 -3.56 8.93
C LEU A 21 -9.18 -2.84 9.77
N ALA A 22 -8.79 -1.92 10.65
CA ALA A 22 -9.72 -1.15 11.47
C ALA A 22 -10.70 -0.34 10.60
N THR A 23 -10.26 0.22 9.47
CA THR A 23 -11.16 0.94 8.55
C THR A 23 -12.29 0.07 8.00
N ARG A 24 -12.07 -1.26 7.89
CA ARG A 24 -13.05 -2.23 7.40
C ARG A 24 -13.87 -2.88 8.51
N TRP A 25 -13.26 -3.16 9.66
CA TRP A 25 -13.89 -3.87 10.78
C TRP A 25 -14.68 -2.95 11.71
N ALA A 26 -14.25 -1.70 11.84
CA ALA A 26 -14.86 -0.75 12.76
C ALA A 26 -15.25 0.56 12.05
N PRO A 27 -16.00 0.48 10.94
CA PRO A 27 -16.33 1.64 10.09
C PRO A 27 -17.08 2.75 10.84
N GLN A 28 -17.78 2.42 11.93
CA GLN A 28 -18.52 3.36 12.77
C GLN A 28 -17.63 4.39 13.50
N TYR A 29 -16.34 4.12 13.67
CA TYR A 29 -15.42 5.06 14.32
C TYR A 29 -14.74 6.01 13.32
N PHE A 30 -14.98 5.84 12.02
CA PHE A 30 -14.34 6.61 10.97
C PHE A 30 -15.33 7.53 10.25
N PRO A 31 -14.91 8.74 9.86
CA PRO A 31 -15.66 9.58 8.92
C PRO A 31 -15.92 8.84 7.61
N GLU A 32 -17.00 9.21 6.92
CA GLU A 32 -17.47 8.55 5.70
C GLU A 32 -16.38 8.34 4.64
N ILE A 33 -15.54 9.35 4.42
CA ILE A 33 -14.43 9.28 3.45
C ILE A 33 -13.43 8.17 3.81
N ILE A 34 -13.06 8.06 5.08
CA ILE A 34 -12.10 7.05 5.54
C ILE A 34 -12.73 5.66 5.55
N ARG A 35 -14.03 5.58 5.86
CA ARG A 35 -14.78 4.33 5.78
C ARG A 35 -14.78 3.75 4.36
N ILE A 36 -14.95 4.60 3.35
CA ILE A 36 -15.07 4.16 1.95
C ILE A 36 -13.67 3.90 1.35
N TYR A 37 -12.73 4.83 1.52
CA TYR A 37 -11.46 4.82 0.79
C TYR A 37 -10.23 4.46 1.64
N GLY A 38 -10.39 4.44 2.96
CA GLY A 38 -9.26 4.27 3.89
C GLY A 38 -8.55 2.94 3.71
N GLY A 39 -9.31 1.87 3.49
CA GLY A 39 -8.76 0.53 3.25
C GLY A 39 -7.77 0.50 2.08
N ASP A 40 -8.09 1.18 0.98
CA ASP A 40 -7.29 1.12 -0.25
C ASP A 40 -6.05 2.02 -0.13
N VAL A 41 -6.19 3.17 0.55
CA VAL A 41 -5.06 4.03 0.91
C VAL A 41 -4.08 3.28 1.82
N PHE A 42 -4.57 2.58 2.85
CA PHE A 42 -3.73 1.77 3.74
C PHE A 42 -3.09 0.58 3.01
N SER A 43 -3.83 -0.05 2.08
CA SER A 43 -3.28 -1.11 1.23
C SER A 43 -2.08 -0.61 0.40
N ALA A 44 -2.23 0.52 -0.33
CA ALA A 44 -1.14 1.08 -1.14
C ALA A 44 0.06 1.51 -0.29
N THR A 45 -0.16 2.09 0.89
CA THR A 45 0.93 2.46 1.80
C THR A 45 1.65 1.21 2.34
N CYS A 46 0.93 0.12 2.60
CA CYS A 46 1.50 -1.16 3.05
C CYS A 46 2.39 -1.79 1.96
N ILE A 47 1.92 -1.84 0.71
CA ILE A 47 2.72 -2.32 -0.44
C ILE A 47 3.98 -1.48 -0.59
N PHE A 48 3.88 -0.15 -0.45
CA PHE A 48 5.04 0.73 -0.55
C PHE A 48 6.09 0.39 0.51
N PHE A 49 5.66 0.26 1.78
CA PHE A 49 6.57 -0.10 2.87
C PHE A 49 7.19 -1.49 2.66
N GLY A 50 6.44 -2.45 2.12
CA GLY A 50 6.93 -3.77 1.75
C GLY A 50 8.04 -3.72 0.68
N ILE A 51 7.80 -3.00 -0.43
CA ILE A 51 8.81 -2.82 -1.48
C ILE A 51 10.04 -2.11 -0.89
N ARG A 52 9.84 -1.10 -0.05
CA ARG A 52 10.92 -0.34 0.57
C ARG A 52 11.72 -1.18 1.57
N PHE A 53 11.07 -2.10 2.30
CA PHE A 53 11.70 -3.08 3.18
C PHE A 53 12.62 -4.04 2.41
N LEU A 54 12.16 -4.53 1.25
CA LEU A 54 12.95 -5.39 0.36
C LEU A 54 14.15 -4.64 -0.24
N TYR A 55 13.92 -3.39 -0.67
CA TYR A 55 14.89 -2.54 -1.37
C TYR A 55 15.23 -1.25 -0.59
N PRO A 56 15.91 -1.33 0.56
CA PRO A 56 16.09 -0.21 1.49
C PRO A 56 17.12 0.86 1.05
N LEU A 57 17.81 0.64 -0.09
CA LEU A 57 18.75 1.60 -0.66
C LEU A 57 18.32 2.19 -2.01
N LYS A 58 17.26 1.68 -2.64
CA LYS A 58 16.79 2.24 -3.91
C LYS A 58 16.19 3.64 -3.65
N PRO A 59 16.22 4.54 -4.64
CA PRO A 59 15.66 5.87 -4.48
C PRO A 59 14.14 5.82 -4.32
N LEU A 60 13.59 6.66 -3.45
CA LEU A 60 12.18 6.61 -3.05
C LEU A 60 11.21 6.86 -4.20
N TYR A 61 11.57 7.70 -5.18
CA TYR A 61 10.72 7.93 -6.35
C TYR A 61 10.55 6.67 -7.22
N LYS A 62 11.57 5.82 -7.34
CA LYS A 62 11.45 4.53 -8.04
C LYS A 62 10.56 3.58 -7.27
N ILE A 63 10.63 3.59 -5.95
CA ILE A 63 9.76 2.78 -5.09
C ILE A 63 8.31 3.24 -5.25
N ALA A 64 8.05 4.55 -5.27
CA ALA A 64 6.72 5.12 -5.51
C ALA A 64 6.16 4.71 -6.87
N LEU A 65 6.96 4.81 -7.94
CA LEU A 65 6.55 4.39 -9.28
C LEU A 65 6.22 2.89 -9.35
N ILE A 66 7.10 2.03 -8.82
CA ILE A 66 6.86 0.58 -8.77
C ILE A 66 5.61 0.29 -7.95
N ASN A 67 5.43 0.94 -6.80
CA ASN A 67 4.26 0.77 -5.95
C ASN A 67 2.96 1.07 -6.70
N TYR A 68 2.91 2.23 -7.36
CA TYR A 68 1.72 2.63 -8.11
C TYR A 68 1.44 1.68 -9.27
N LEU A 69 2.47 1.25 -10.01
CA LEU A 69 2.33 0.26 -11.08
C LEU A 69 1.84 -1.10 -10.56
N VAL A 70 2.31 -1.55 -9.39
CA VAL A 70 1.84 -2.78 -8.75
C VAL A 70 0.37 -2.65 -8.37
N CYS A 71 -0.04 -1.55 -7.72
CA CYS A 71 -1.44 -1.32 -7.37
C CYS A 71 -2.33 -1.27 -8.61
N PHE A 72 -1.90 -0.56 -9.65
CA PHE A 72 -2.62 -0.49 -10.92
C PHE A 72 -2.71 -1.85 -11.62
N ALA A 73 -1.65 -2.66 -11.58
CA ALA A 73 -1.67 -4.01 -12.14
C ALA A 73 -2.65 -4.93 -11.39
N ILE A 74 -2.77 -4.79 -10.06
CA ILE A 74 -3.76 -5.51 -9.26
C ILE A 74 -5.19 -5.14 -9.72
N GLU A 75 -5.46 -3.85 -9.96
CA GLU A 75 -6.76 -3.41 -10.48
C GLU A 75 -7.05 -3.90 -11.89
N VAL A 76 -6.07 -3.81 -12.80
CA VAL A 76 -6.23 -4.30 -14.17
C VAL A 76 -6.44 -5.82 -14.19
N GLN A 77 -5.78 -6.56 -13.29
CA GLN A 77 -6.04 -8.00 -13.12
C GLN A 77 -7.52 -8.26 -12.81
N GLN A 78 -8.21 -7.34 -12.16
CA GLN A 78 -9.62 -7.55 -11.84
C GLN A 78 -10.55 -7.50 -13.07
N LEU A 79 -10.14 -6.80 -14.15
CA LEU A 79 -10.85 -6.81 -15.44
C LEU A 79 -10.76 -8.16 -16.15
N TYR A 80 -9.81 -9.01 -15.76
CA TYR A 80 -9.68 -10.35 -16.30
C TYR A 80 -10.69 -11.30 -15.63
N GLN A 81 -11.70 -11.73 -16.40
CA GLN A 81 -12.87 -12.48 -15.91
C GLN A 81 -12.87 -13.96 -16.32
N ALA A 82 -11.71 -14.55 -16.60
CA ALA A 82 -11.64 -15.99 -16.83
C ALA A 82 -12.04 -16.76 -15.58
N GLN A 83 -12.76 -17.88 -15.74
CA GLN A 83 -13.34 -18.66 -14.64
C GLN A 83 -12.31 -19.00 -13.57
N TRP A 84 -11.13 -19.49 -13.97
CA TRP A 84 -10.05 -19.84 -13.05
C TRP A 84 -9.55 -18.66 -12.19
N ALA A 85 -9.57 -17.44 -12.73
CA ALA A 85 -9.14 -16.24 -12.02
C ALA A 85 -10.23 -15.71 -11.08
N VAL A 86 -11.50 -15.88 -11.46
CA VAL A 86 -12.65 -15.62 -10.58
C VAL A 86 -12.67 -16.61 -9.41
N ASP A 87 -12.48 -17.90 -9.68
CA ASP A 87 -12.45 -18.96 -8.66
C ASP A 87 -11.32 -18.73 -7.64
N LEU A 88 -10.15 -18.29 -8.11
CA LEU A 88 -9.03 -17.94 -7.23
C LEU A 88 -9.33 -16.71 -6.37
N ARG A 89 -10.01 -15.68 -6.90
CA ARG A 89 -10.47 -14.51 -6.13
C ARG A 89 -11.53 -14.86 -5.09
N ASN A 90 -12.36 -15.86 -5.36
CA ASN A 90 -13.39 -16.33 -4.43
C ASN A 90 -12.84 -17.21 -3.28
N THR A 91 -11.52 -17.45 -3.23
CA THR A 91 -10.89 -18.08 -2.07
C THR A 91 -10.65 -17.06 -0.94
N PRO A 92 -10.50 -17.49 0.34
CA PRO A 92 -10.19 -16.59 1.44
C PRO A 92 -8.91 -15.76 1.22
N LEU A 93 -7.96 -16.29 0.45
CA LEU A 93 -6.74 -15.60 0.03
C LEU A 93 -7.00 -14.60 -1.11
N GLY A 94 -8.00 -14.86 -1.94
CA GLY A 94 -8.42 -14.03 -3.06
C GLY A 94 -9.08 -12.71 -2.65
N ILE A 95 -9.56 -12.59 -1.41
CA ILE A 95 -10.07 -11.33 -0.84
C ILE A 95 -8.99 -10.23 -0.84
N LEU A 96 -7.71 -10.61 -0.80
CA LEU A 96 -6.57 -9.68 -0.92
C LEU A 96 -6.42 -9.11 -2.34
N LEU A 97 -6.98 -9.76 -3.37
CA LEU A 97 -6.88 -9.36 -4.77
C LEU A 97 -8.00 -8.40 -5.20
N GLY A 98 -9.00 -8.18 -4.35
CA GLY A 98 -10.14 -7.29 -4.62
C GLY A 98 -11.19 -7.90 -5.55
N HIS A 99 -12.41 -7.33 -5.51
CA HIS A 99 -13.54 -7.77 -6.29
C HIS A 99 -14.14 -6.60 -7.09
N GLY A 100 -13.63 -6.42 -8.30
CA GLY A 100 -14.22 -5.50 -9.29
C GLY A 100 -13.49 -4.17 -9.37
N PHE A 101 -13.23 -3.75 -10.61
CA PHE A 101 -12.43 -2.56 -10.91
C PHE A 101 -13.22 -1.27 -10.61
N LEU A 102 -12.63 -0.39 -9.79
CA LEU A 102 -13.14 0.95 -9.56
C LEU A 102 -12.06 2.00 -9.87
N TRP A 103 -12.44 3.03 -10.64
CA TRP A 103 -11.53 4.16 -10.91
C TRP A 103 -11.15 4.95 -9.65
N SER A 104 -12.02 4.94 -8.63
CA SER A 104 -11.71 5.51 -7.31
C SER A 104 -10.46 4.88 -6.71
N ASP A 105 -10.26 3.58 -6.92
CA ASP A 105 -9.20 2.82 -6.27
C ASP A 105 -7.84 3.23 -6.85
N CYS A 106 -7.80 3.53 -8.15
CA CYS A 106 -6.62 4.13 -8.78
C CYS A 106 -6.23 5.47 -8.13
N VAL A 107 -7.22 6.30 -7.75
CA VAL A 107 -6.98 7.58 -7.07
C VAL A 107 -6.55 7.33 -5.62
N CYS A 108 -7.18 6.40 -4.92
CA CYS A 108 -6.81 6.02 -3.55
C CYS A 108 -5.39 5.45 -3.48
N TYR A 109 -4.99 4.65 -4.45
CA TYR A 109 -3.64 4.12 -4.55
C TYR A 109 -2.61 5.20 -4.89
N ALA A 110 -2.96 6.17 -5.74
CA ALA A 110 -2.11 7.33 -5.96
C ALA A 110 -1.91 8.12 -4.65
N ALA A 111 -3.01 8.40 -3.94
CA ALA A 111 -2.98 9.12 -2.66
C ALA A 111 -2.16 8.35 -1.60
N GLY A 112 -2.41 7.05 -1.44
CA GLY A 112 -1.65 6.20 -0.52
C GLY A 112 -0.16 6.12 -0.87
N THR A 113 0.17 6.02 -2.17
CA THR A 113 1.57 6.04 -2.63
C THR A 113 2.25 7.35 -2.27
N LEU A 114 1.60 8.50 -2.51
CA LEU A 114 2.14 9.82 -2.20
C LEU A 114 2.31 10.03 -0.69
N LEU A 115 1.34 9.58 0.11
CA LEU A 115 1.42 9.61 1.57
C LEU A 115 2.59 8.77 2.10
N ALA A 116 2.73 7.53 1.62
CA ALA A 116 3.85 6.66 2.00
C ALA A 116 5.19 7.24 1.57
N TRP A 117 5.27 7.83 0.37
CA TRP A 117 6.47 8.48 -0.14
C TRP A 117 6.86 9.69 0.72
N GLY A 118 5.92 10.59 1.01
CA GLY A 118 6.15 11.77 1.84
C GLY A 118 6.57 11.40 3.27
N LEU A 119 5.89 10.42 3.89
CA LEU A 119 6.27 9.90 5.20
C LEU A 119 7.67 9.29 5.18
N SER A 120 7.99 8.53 4.14
CA SER A 120 9.31 7.90 3.97
C SER A 120 10.42 8.93 3.80
N VAL A 121 10.20 10.00 3.03
CA VAL A 121 11.14 11.12 2.91
C VAL A 121 11.35 11.75 4.28
N LEU A 122 10.29 12.08 5.00
CA LEU A 122 10.37 12.70 6.33
C LEU A 122 11.13 11.82 7.33
N LEU A 123 10.74 10.55 7.46
CA LEU A 123 11.41 9.63 8.40
C LEU A 123 12.87 9.37 8.01
N GLU A 124 13.17 9.21 6.73
CA GLU A 124 14.56 9.00 6.32
C GLU A 124 15.42 10.24 6.54
N THR A 125 14.92 11.45 6.31
CA THR A 125 15.67 12.68 6.62
C THR A 125 15.96 12.84 8.12
N VAL A 126 15.00 12.50 8.98
CA VAL A 126 15.13 12.61 10.44
C VAL A 126 16.07 11.54 11.02
N PHE A 127 15.88 10.27 10.66
CA PHE A 127 16.59 9.15 11.28
C PHE A 127 17.89 8.76 10.55
N PHE A 128 18.01 9.09 9.27
CA PHE A 128 19.12 8.69 8.42
C PHE A 128 19.56 9.89 7.57
N LYS A 129 20.34 10.81 8.16
CA LYS A 129 20.91 12.07 7.59
C LYS A 129 21.60 11.99 6.19
N GLN A 130 21.44 10.92 5.42
CA GLN A 130 22.00 10.72 4.09
C GLN A 130 20.99 10.13 3.10
N ALA A 131 21.00 10.77 1.93
CA ALA A 131 20.56 10.31 0.60
C ALA A 131 19.10 10.58 0.21
N ILE A 132 18.75 11.87 0.10
CA ILE A 132 17.90 12.30 -1.02
C ILE A 132 18.84 12.44 -2.24
N LYS A 133 18.95 11.37 -3.02
CA LYS A 133 19.37 11.39 -4.44
C LYS A 133 18.42 10.48 -5.21
#